data_AF-A0A0N5BCF6-F1
#
_entry.id   AF-A0A0N5BCF6-F1
#
_cell.length_a   1.000
_cell.length_b   1.000
_cell.length_c   1.000
_cell.angle_alpha   90.00
_cell.angle_beta   90.00
_cell.angle_gamma   90.00
#
_symmetry.space_group_name_H-M   'P 1'
#
loop_
_entity.id
_entity.type
_entity.pdbx_description
1 polymer ?
#
loop_
_entity_poly.entity_id
_entity_poly.type
_entity_poly.pdbx_seq_one_letter_code
_entity_poly.pdbx_strand_id
1 'polypeptide(L)'
;MKLYTFLFIKIILIHVIFLCNGVREICTGPGQSSPCFIYFKPEETFFQRVLSLVDTVLAMQVRKTYLGYKKDPNVLMGANSYILKRFSQPMIRQICMHFPKNLVYKNPTIINLEYHKNTNQVLNNQGNMMQQHKQNWAQRAGIRSMLMLKRGFRGRK
;
A
#
# COMPACT_ATOMS: atom_id res chain seq x y z
N MET A 1 -41.66 -21.60 -23.31
CA MET A 1 -40.35 -22.09 -22.78
C MET A 1 -39.11 -21.30 -23.22
N LYS A 2 -39.17 -20.35 -24.17
CA LYS A 2 -37.97 -19.61 -24.66
C LYS A 2 -37.52 -18.44 -23.75
N LEU A 3 -38.43 -17.85 -22.96
CA LEU A 3 -38.13 -16.69 -22.11
C LEU A 3 -37.22 -17.05 -20.94
N TYR A 4 -37.51 -18.17 -20.26
CA TYR A 4 -36.73 -18.64 -19.12
C TYR A 4 -35.30 -19.04 -19.49
N THR A 5 -35.12 -19.69 -20.64
CA THR A 5 -33.79 -20.04 -21.16
C THR A 5 -32.98 -18.80 -21.52
N PHE A 6 -33.62 -17.78 -22.11
CA PHE A 6 -32.97 -16.50 -22.42
C PHE A 6 -32.51 -15.76 -21.16
N LEU A 7 -33.34 -15.71 -20.11
CA LEU A 7 -33.00 -15.10 -18.82
C LEU A 7 -31.85 -15.85 -18.13
N PHE A 8 -31.86 -17.18 -18.15
CA PHE A 8 -30.82 -17.99 -17.55
C PHE A 8 -29.45 -17.78 -18.22
N ILE A 9 -29.42 -17.75 -19.56
CA ILE A 9 -28.19 -17.46 -20.33
C ILE A 9 -27.66 -16.06 -20.00
N LYS A 10 -28.55 -15.05 -19.89
CA LYS A 10 -28.18 -13.68 -19.49
C LYS A 10 -27.54 -13.63 -18.10
N ILE A 11 -28.10 -14.33 -17.11
CA ILE A 11 -27.57 -14.37 -15.74
C ILE A 11 -26.18 -15.02 -15.72
N ILE A 12 -26.01 -16.13 -16.42
CA ILE A 12 -24.69 -16.80 -16.55
C ILE A 12 -23.70 -15.86 -17.23
N LEU A 13 -24.08 -15.18 -18.31
CA LEU A 13 -23.21 -14.23 -19.00
C LEU A 13 -22.78 -13.08 -18.09
N ILE A 14 -23.70 -12.51 -17.31
CA ILE A 14 -23.39 -11.46 -16.33
C ILE A 14 -22.43 -12.00 -15.27
N HIS A 15 -22.66 -13.21 -14.74
CA HIS A 15 -21.77 -13.84 -13.77
C HIS A 15 -20.38 -14.11 -14.35
N VAL A 16 -20.29 -14.61 -15.58
CA VAL A 16 -19.01 -14.83 -16.27
C VAL A 16 -18.30 -13.50 -16.50
N ILE A 17 -19.00 -12.44 -16.90
CA ILE A 17 -18.42 -11.09 -17.03
C ILE A 17 -17.94 -10.58 -15.67
N PHE A 18 -18.71 -10.78 -14.60
CA PHE A 18 -18.34 -10.35 -13.24
C PHE A 18 -17.13 -11.12 -12.69
N LEU A 19 -17.04 -12.42 -12.99
CA LEU A 19 -15.91 -13.29 -12.64
C LEU A 19 -14.66 -12.97 -13.49
N CYS A 20 -14.82 -12.72 -14.79
CA CYS A 20 -13.73 -12.39 -15.71
C CYS A 20 -13.16 -10.98 -15.47
N ASN A 21 -14.02 -10.01 -15.14
CA ASN A 21 -13.61 -8.66 -14.72
C ASN A 21 -13.35 -8.57 -13.22
N GLY A 22 -13.03 -9.72 -12.59
CA GLY A 22 -12.86 -9.90 -11.15
C GLY A 22 -12.29 -8.67 -10.48
N VAL A 23 -13.08 -8.14 -9.55
CA VAL A 23 -12.77 -7.09 -8.56
C VAL A 23 -11.39 -6.46 -8.79
N ARG A 24 -11.32 -5.50 -9.74
CA ARG A 24 -10.18 -4.59 -9.81
C ARG A 24 -10.08 -3.94 -8.44
N GLU A 25 -9.02 -4.21 -7.70
CA GLU A 25 -8.78 -3.48 -6.46
C GLU A 25 -8.45 -2.04 -6.85
N ILE A 26 -9.48 -1.22 -6.68
CA ILE A 26 -9.48 0.22 -6.88
C ILE A 26 -8.43 0.77 -5.93
N CYS A 27 -7.49 1.58 -6.42
CA CYS A 27 -6.70 2.45 -5.56
C CYS A 27 -7.62 3.13 -4.53
N THR A 28 -7.63 2.64 -3.30
CA THR A 28 -8.53 3.14 -2.26
C THR A 28 -7.83 4.29 -1.56
N GLY A 29 -8.04 5.49 -2.09
CA GLY A 29 -7.61 6.75 -1.48
C GLY A 29 -8.70 7.80 -1.61
N PRO A 30 -8.85 8.72 -0.64
CA PRO A 30 -9.77 9.83 -0.77
C PRO A 30 -9.30 10.78 -1.90
N GLY A 31 -10.02 10.76 -3.02
CA GLY A 31 -9.86 11.71 -4.14
C GLY A 31 -8.77 11.37 -5.18
N GLN A 32 -8.63 12.26 -6.17
CA GLN A 32 -7.63 12.14 -7.24
C GLN A 32 -6.18 12.40 -6.75
N SER A 33 -6.00 12.86 -5.51
CA SER A 33 -4.69 13.08 -4.89
C SER A 33 -4.05 11.77 -4.43
N SER A 34 -2.84 11.50 -4.94
CA SER A 34 -1.92 10.45 -4.46
C SER A 34 -1.62 10.57 -2.96
N PRO A 35 -1.28 9.48 -2.25
CA PRO A 35 -0.88 8.15 -2.72
C PRO A 35 -2.01 7.14 -2.98
N CYS A 36 -1.78 6.18 -3.88
CA CYS A 36 -2.62 4.98 -4.06
C CYS A 36 -2.22 3.90 -3.05
N PHE A 37 -3.20 3.26 -2.41
CA PHE A 37 -2.96 2.17 -1.46
C PHE A 37 -3.42 0.84 -2.05
N ILE A 38 -2.59 -0.18 -1.91
CA ILE A 38 -2.89 -1.57 -2.25
C ILE A 38 -2.88 -2.35 -0.93
N TYR A 39 -4.00 -2.98 -0.62
CA TYR A 39 -4.17 -3.72 0.63
C TYR A 39 -4.07 -5.21 0.36
N PHE A 40 -3.27 -5.91 1.16
CA PHE A 40 -3.14 -7.35 1.09
C PHE A 40 -3.41 -7.97 2.45
N LYS A 41 -4.02 -9.16 2.43
CA LYS A 41 -3.96 -10.04 3.61
C LYS A 41 -2.70 -10.89 3.52
N PRO A 42 -1.94 -11.08 4.61
CA PRO A 42 -0.73 -11.90 4.59
C PRO A 42 -0.94 -13.33 4.07
N GLU A 43 -2.15 -13.87 4.25
CA GLU A 43 -2.55 -15.24 3.83
C GLU A 43 -3.04 -15.33 2.39
N GLU A 44 -3.23 -14.21 1.70
CA GLU A 44 -3.72 -14.26 0.32
C GLU A 44 -2.66 -14.89 -0.60
N THR A 45 -3.10 -15.87 -1.40
CA THR A 45 -2.25 -16.50 -2.43
C THR A 45 -1.73 -15.48 -3.43
N PHE A 46 -2.45 -14.36 -3.61
CA PHE A 46 -2.02 -13.24 -4.42
C PHE A 46 -0.83 -12.51 -3.80
N PHE A 47 -0.86 -12.23 -2.50
CA PHE A 47 0.25 -11.59 -1.80
C PHE A 47 1.50 -12.48 -1.78
N GLN A 48 1.33 -13.81 -1.63
CA GLN A 48 2.46 -14.74 -1.73
C GLN A 48 3.13 -14.72 -3.11
N ARG A 49 2.33 -14.56 -4.18
CA ARG A 49 2.84 -14.36 -5.55
C ARG A 49 3.53 -13.02 -5.74
N VAL A 50 3.05 -11.96 -5.09
CA VAL A 50 3.72 -10.66 -5.07
C VAL A 50 5.09 -10.80 -4.41
N LEU A 51 5.19 -11.45 -3.25
CA LEU A 51 6.45 -11.67 -2.54
C LEU A 51 7.47 -12.48 -3.35
N SER A 52 7.05 -13.41 -4.19
CA SER A 52 7.97 -14.18 -5.04
C SER A 52 8.62 -13.36 -6.16
N LEU A 53 8.09 -12.19 -6.51
CA LEU A 53 8.70 -11.28 -7.48
C LEU A 53 9.75 -10.37 -6.85
N VAL A 54 9.84 -10.37 -5.53
CA VAL A 54 10.78 -9.55 -4.76
C VAL A 54 12.00 -10.40 -4.39
N ASP A 55 13.10 -9.74 -4.02
CA ASP A 55 14.28 -10.44 -3.51
C ASP A 55 13.90 -11.42 -2.39
N THR A 56 14.38 -12.66 -2.52
CA THR A 56 14.17 -13.75 -1.56
C THR A 56 14.46 -13.35 -0.11
N VAL A 57 15.50 -12.56 0.13
CA VAL A 57 15.87 -12.07 1.48
C VAL A 57 14.80 -11.14 2.00
N LEU A 58 14.32 -10.23 1.15
CA LEU A 58 13.26 -9.30 1.52
C LEU A 58 11.95 -10.03 1.80
N ALA A 59 11.58 -10.98 0.94
CA ALA A 59 10.37 -11.78 1.08
C ALA A 59 10.39 -12.59 2.39
N MET A 60 11.53 -13.21 2.73
CA MET A 60 11.72 -13.92 4.00
C MET A 60 11.59 -12.98 5.21
N GLN A 61 12.16 -11.77 5.14
CA GLN A 61 12.06 -10.80 6.22
C GLN A 61 10.63 -10.30 6.41
N VAL A 62 9.92 -10.00 5.32
CA VAL A 62 8.49 -9.63 5.40
C VAL A 62 7.68 -10.76 6.03
N ARG A 63 7.91 -12.02 5.64
CA ARG A 63 7.25 -13.19 6.25
C ARG A 63 7.51 -13.31 7.75
N LYS A 64 8.74 -13.05 8.18
CA LYS A 64 9.09 -13.06 9.60
C LYS A 64 8.43 -11.91 10.37
N THR A 65 8.34 -10.71 9.78
CA THR A 65 7.81 -9.53 10.48
C THR A 65 6.30 -9.57 10.69
N TYR A 66 5.53 -10.27 9.85
CA TYR A 66 4.10 -10.48 10.10
C TYR A 66 3.79 -11.78 10.85
N LEU A 67 4.79 -12.59 11.22
CA LEU A 67 4.55 -13.87 11.88
C LEU A 67 3.86 -13.65 13.25
N GLY A 68 2.74 -14.34 13.48
CA GLY A 68 1.95 -14.19 14.72
C GLY A 68 0.89 -13.08 14.68
N TYR A 69 0.68 -12.41 13.54
CA TYR A 69 -0.33 -11.34 13.41
C TYR A 69 -1.77 -11.73 13.78
N LYS A 70 -2.11 -13.03 13.73
CA LYS A 70 -3.42 -13.54 14.18
C LYS A 70 -3.62 -13.43 15.69
N LYS A 71 -2.53 -13.48 16.47
CA LYS A 71 -2.55 -13.37 17.93
C LYS A 71 -2.46 -11.91 18.37
N ASP A 72 -1.67 -11.12 17.67
CA ASP A 72 -1.51 -9.69 17.91
C ASP A 72 -1.56 -8.90 16.59
N PRO A 73 -2.68 -8.23 16.27
CA PRO A 73 -2.81 -7.43 15.06
C PRO A 73 -1.80 -6.28 14.94
N ASN A 74 -1.20 -5.82 16.06
CA ASN A 74 -0.21 -4.74 16.03
C ASN A 74 1.10 -5.16 15.34
N VAL A 75 1.35 -6.46 15.24
CA VAL A 75 2.48 -7.02 14.47
C VAL A 75 2.44 -6.55 13.01
N LEU A 76 1.24 -6.35 12.43
CA LEU A 76 1.11 -5.81 11.08
C LEU A 76 1.66 -4.40 10.93
N MET A 77 1.60 -3.56 11.97
CA MET A 77 2.20 -2.23 11.91
C MET A 77 3.72 -2.29 11.72
N GLY A 78 4.36 -3.26 12.38
CA GLY A 78 5.79 -3.55 12.20
C GLY A 78 6.11 -4.03 10.79
N ALA A 79 5.31 -4.97 10.26
CA ALA A 79 5.47 -5.45 8.89
C ALA A 79 5.26 -4.34 7.84
N ASN A 80 4.25 -3.49 8.02
CA ASN A 80 3.97 -2.36 7.14
C ASN A 80 5.08 -1.30 7.17
N SER A 81 5.61 -1.01 8.35
CA SER A 81 6.77 -0.12 8.49
C SER A 81 8.00 -0.69 7.79
N TYR A 82 8.17 -2.00 7.78
CA TYR A 82 9.25 -2.68 7.07
C TYR A 82 9.08 -2.59 5.55
N ILE A 83 7.89 -2.91 5.05
CA ILE A 83 7.54 -2.82 3.62
C ILE A 83 7.74 -1.39 3.11
N LEU A 84 7.21 -0.39 3.82
CA LEU A 84 7.35 1.03 3.46
C LEU A 84 8.80 1.49 3.32
N LYS A 85 9.72 0.96 4.14
CA LYS A 85 11.14 1.33 4.12
C LYS A 85 11.93 0.62 3.02
N ARG A 86 11.46 -0.54 2.57
CA ARG A 86 12.24 -1.44 1.69
C ARG A 86 11.69 -1.57 0.28
N PHE A 87 10.38 -1.46 0.09
CA PHE A 87 9.76 -1.50 -1.22
C PHE A 87 9.89 -0.13 -1.88
N SER A 88 10.72 -0.07 -2.91
CA SER A 88 10.89 1.15 -3.71
C SER A 88 9.73 1.32 -4.71
N GLN A 89 9.43 2.55 -5.11
CA GLN A 89 8.40 2.81 -6.13
C GLN A 89 8.65 2.07 -7.47
N PRO A 90 9.90 1.96 -7.98
CA PRO A 90 10.18 1.13 -9.16
C PRO A 90 9.83 -0.35 -8.96
N MET A 91 10.10 -0.91 -7.79
CA MET A 91 9.75 -2.30 -7.46
C MET A 91 8.24 -2.50 -7.39
N ILE A 92 7.52 -1.55 -6.77
CA ILE A 92 6.05 -1.56 -6.73
C ILE A 92 5.46 -1.44 -8.15
N ARG A 93 6.03 -0.58 -9.00
CA ARG A 93 5.64 -0.48 -10.41
C ARG A 93 5.82 -1.81 -11.14
N GLN A 94 6.94 -2.50 -10.95
CA GLN A 94 7.19 -3.82 -11.57
C GLN A 94 6.17 -4.87 -11.10
N ILE A 95 5.83 -4.88 -9.81
CA ILE A 95 4.79 -5.77 -9.25
C ILE A 95 3.44 -5.49 -9.91
N CYS A 96 3.02 -4.22 -9.99
CA CYS A 96 1.75 -3.85 -10.61
C CYS A 96 1.71 -4.21 -12.11
N MET A 97 2.84 -4.07 -12.81
CA MET A 97 2.96 -4.47 -14.22
C MET A 97 2.88 -5.98 -14.45
N HIS A 98 3.31 -6.80 -13.49
CA HIS A 98 3.16 -8.27 -13.55
C HIS A 98 1.72 -8.72 -13.33
N PHE A 99 0.89 -7.92 -12.67
CA PHE A 99 -0.51 -8.25 -12.36
C PHE A 99 -1.50 -7.19 -12.86
N PRO A 100 -1.53 -6.90 -14.19
CA PRO A 100 -2.31 -5.79 -14.74
C PRO A 100 -3.84 -5.98 -14.66
N LYS A 101 -4.29 -7.22 -14.44
CA LYS A 101 -5.72 -7.51 -14.22
C LYS A 101 -6.18 -7.09 -12.82
N ASN A 102 -5.30 -7.15 -11.83
CA ASN A 102 -5.64 -7.00 -10.43
C ASN A 102 -5.16 -5.66 -9.85
N LEU A 103 -4.05 -5.12 -10.36
CA LEU A 103 -3.36 -3.96 -9.83
C LEU A 103 -3.24 -2.85 -10.86
N VAL A 104 -3.44 -1.61 -10.42
CA VAL A 104 -3.17 -0.40 -11.19
C VAL A 104 -2.11 0.40 -10.48
N TYR A 105 -1.01 0.73 -11.18
CA TYR A 105 0.04 1.57 -10.61
C TYR A 105 -0.31 3.05 -10.74
N LYS A 106 -0.22 3.79 -9.62
CA LYS A 106 -0.32 5.26 -9.60
C LYS A 106 0.74 5.80 -8.67
N ASN A 107 1.69 6.58 -9.18
CA ASN A 107 2.78 7.12 -8.36
C ASN A 107 2.28 8.25 -7.43
N PRO A 108 2.62 8.26 -6.13
CA PRO A 108 3.15 7.14 -5.33
C PRO A 108 2.11 6.06 -4.99
N THR A 109 2.53 4.79 -5.04
CA THR A 109 1.74 3.63 -4.60
C THR A 109 2.35 3.04 -3.32
N ILE A 110 1.51 2.66 -2.35
CA ILE A 110 1.90 2.08 -1.07
C ILE A 110 1.23 0.71 -0.93
N ILE A 111 2.03 -0.29 -0.57
CA ILE A 111 1.54 -1.63 -0.24
C ILE A 111 1.37 -1.72 1.27
N ASN A 112 0.21 -2.21 1.72
CA ASN A 112 -0.11 -2.30 3.13
C ASN A 112 -0.77 -3.64 3.47
N LEU A 113 -0.37 -4.24 4.58
CA LEU A 113 -0.92 -5.49 5.10
C LEU A 113 -2.03 -5.20 6.12
N GLU A 114 -3.16 -5.88 5.94
CA GLU A 114 -4.33 -5.73 6.81
C GLU A 114 -4.84 -7.09 7.31
N TYR A 115 -5.35 -7.08 8.55
CA TYR A 115 -5.98 -8.25 9.16
C TYR A 115 -7.47 -8.38 8.77
N HIS A 116 -8.17 -7.23 8.73
CA HIS A 116 -9.58 -7.14 8.38
C HIS A 116 -9.78 -6.15 7.24
N LYS A 117 -10.76 -6.43 6.37
CA LYS A 117 -11.16 -5.60 5.21
C LYS A 117 -11.86 -4.30 5.62
N ASN A 118 -11.45 -3.68 6.72
CA ASN A 118 -12.05 -2.45 7.22
C ASN A 118 -11.26 -1.26 6.71
N THR A 119 -11.44 -0.99 5.40
CA THR A 119 -10.73 0.00 4.59
C THR A 119 -10.69 1.40 5.23
N ASN A 120 -11.64 1.71 6.12
CA ASN A 120 -11.81 3.03 6.73
C ASN A 120 -10.92 3.27 7.96
N GLN A 121 -10.50 2.24 8.70
CA GLN A 121 -9.73 2.43 9.94
C GLN A 121 -8.23 2.67 9.70
N VAL A 122 -7.68 2.11 8.63
CA VAL A 122 -6.24 2.19 8.35
C VAL A 122 -5.86 3.50 7.67
N LEU A 123 -6.75 4.04 6.82
CA LEU A 123 -6.59 5.37 6.20
C LEU A 123 -6.45 6.49 7.25
N ASN A 124 -7.21 6.43 8.35
CA ASN A 124 -7.13 7.40 9.43
C ASN A 124 -5.83 7.31 10.24
N ASN A 125 -5.29 6.10 10.45
CA ASN A 125 -4.05 5.92 11.21
C ASN A 125 -2.79 6.24 10.39
N GLN A 126 -2.80 6.01 9.07
CA GLN A 126 -1.66 6.32 8.19
C GLN A 126 -1.59 7.78 7.75
N GLY A 127 -2.73 8.47 7.60
CA GLY A 127 -2.76 9.91 7.39
C GLY A 127 -2.01 10.67 8.49
N ASN A 128 -2.14 10.22 9.75
CA ASN A 128 -1.42 10.77 10.89
C ASN A 128 0.09 10.48 10.84
N MET A 129 0.53 9.26 10.48
CA MET A 129 1.96 8.93 10.35
C MET A 129 2.65 9.74 9.24
N MET A 130 1.99 9.94 8.10
CA MET A 130 2.56 10.66 6.97
C MET A 130 2.62 12.18 7.23
N GLN A 131 1.66 12.73 7.97
CA GLN A 131 1.72 14.11 8.47
C GLN A 131 2.85 14.31 9.49
N GLN A 132 3.03 13.37 10.42
CA GLN A 132 4.09 13.43 11.43
C GLN A 132 5.50 13.42 10.80
N HIS A 133 5.68 12.67 9.72
CA HIS A 133 6.94 12.64 8.98
C HIS A 133 7.23 13.94 8.20
N LYS A 134 6.20 14.60 7.65
CA LYS A 134 6.32 15.93 7.02
C LYS A 134 6.65 17.02 8.04
N GLN A 135 6.01 16.99 9.21
CA GLN A 135 6.28 17.95 10.29
C GLN A 135 7.71 17.83 10.82
N ASN A 136 8.21 16.60 11.03
CA ASN A 136 9.58 16.36 11.48
C ASN A 136 10.64 16.81 10.47
N TRP A 137 10.37 16.72 9.17
CA TRP A 137 11.28 17.22 8.12
C TRP A 137 11.33 18.74 8.08
N ALA A 138 10.17 19.40 8.16
CA ALA A 138 10.08 20.85 8.20
C ALA A 138 10.74 21.44 9.46
N GLN A 139 10.55 20.82 10.63
CA GLN A 139 11.20 21.22 11.87
C GLN A 139 12.73 21.06 11.81
N ARG A 140 13.23 19.94 11.27
CA ARG A 140 14.69 19.74 11.11
C ARG A 140 15.31 20.70 10.09
N ALA A 141 14.60 21.02 9.01
CA ALA A 141 15.05 22.01 8.03
C ALA A 141 15.09 23.42 8.62
N GLY A 142 14.07 23.82 9.38
CA GLY A 142 14.01 25.11 10.07
C GLY A 142 15.07 25.30 11.17
N ILE A 143 15.40 24.24 11.91
CA ILE A 143 16.48 24.29 12.92
C ILE A 143 17.86 24.42 12.25
N ARG A 144 18.08 23.76 11.11
CA ARG A 144 19.35 23.84 10.36
C ARG A 144 19.59 25.23 9.76
N SER A 145 18.56 25.88 9.23
CA SER A 145 18.68 27.25 8.69
C SER A 145 18.93 28.28 9.79
N MET A 146 18.33 28.11 10.98
CA MET A 146 18.57 29.00 12.12
C MET A 146 19.99 28.91 12.69
N LEU A 147 20.58 27.70 12.70
CA LEU A 147 21.97 27.48 13.16
C LEU A 147 23.02 28.07 12.22
N MET A 148 22.73 28.16 10.92
CA MET A 148 23.66 28.76 9.95
C MET A 148 23.67 30.30 10.00
N LEU A 149 22.53 30.93 10.32
CA LEU A 149 22.46 32.39 10.49
C LEU A 149 23.23 32.88 11.73
N LYS A 150 23.35 32.06 12.79
CA LYS A 150 24.11 32.44 13.99
C LYS A 150 25.64 32.39 13.81
N ARG A 151 26.17 31.71 12.79
CA ARG A 151 27.62 31.66 12.52
C ARG A 151 28.13 32.83 11.68
N GLY A 152 27.26 33.58 10.99
CA GLY A 152 27.65 34.74 10.17
C GLY A 152 27.83 36.06 10.93
N PHE A 153 27.37 36.16 12.18
CA PHE A 153 27.33 37.43 12.93
C PHE A 153 28.48 37.66 13.93
N ARG A 154 29.51 36.81 13.93
CA ARG A 154 30.66 36.91 14.85
C ARG A 154 31.99 37.32 14.21
N GLY A 155 31.96 37.87 12.99
CA GLY A 155 33.16 38.13 12.19
C GLY A 155 33.24 39.52 11.54
N ARG A 156 32.67 40.57 12.15
CA ARG A 156 32.98 41.96 11.78
C ARG A 156 33.17 42.79 13.05
N LYS A 157 34.43 42.84 13.51
CA LYS A 157 35.00 44.01 14.17
C LYS A 157 35.84 44.72 13.12
#